data_AF-A0A931QFJ4-F1
#
_entry.id   AF-A0A931QFJ4-F1
#
_cell.length_a   1.000
_cell.length_b   1.000
_cell.length_c   1.000
_cell.angle_alpha   90.00
_cell.angle_beta   90.00
_cell.angle_gamma   90.00
#
_symmetry.space_group_name_H-M   'P 1'
#
loop_
_entity.id
_entity.type
_entity.pdbx_description
1 polymer ?
#
loop_
_entity_poly.entity_id
_entity_poly.type
_entity_poly.pdbx_seq_one_letter_code
_entity_poly.pdbx_strand_id
1 'polypeptide(L)'
;MGVVTTSVKEKRFWNTLFLAGLIAGLVLRFYLASFAKTPGHGDSAFYYTVAKNIALGRGPVIDYIVYFFSGLLPLPHYAGDFWNPGAAFLISIPMILFGTSLSSALAAPIITGIVPALVGYWAGRKFSGSIAVGSLAGILTFFSPFQVWYSVTTEAIIFSGAFGALAIYFIMKSDESPRYFLAAAIFTGFAQLIRQDNILLLATLEVCVLLASLSWKRKLAFAAAALG
;
A
#
# COMPACT_ATOMS: atom_id res chain seq x y z
N MET A 1 -0.27 32.49 7.15
CA MET A 1 -1.17 31.71 8.05
C MET A 1 -0.53 31.69 9.43
N GLY A 2 -1.20 32.23 10.44
CA GLY A 2 -0.66 32.27 11.81
C GLY A 2 -0.45 30.84 12.32
N VAL A 3 0.73 30.57 12.88
CA VAL A 3 1.01 29.30 13.55
C VAL A 3 0.17 29.27 14.82
N VAL A 4 -1.05 28.70 14.74
CA VAL A 4 -1.85 28.43 15.93
C VAL A 4 -1.05 27.42 16.76
N THR A 5 -0.46 27.89 17.85
CA THR A 5 0.29 27.05 18.77
C THR A 5 -0.68 26.10 19.46
N THR A 6 -0.85 24.91 18.89
CA THR A 6 -1.69 23.84 19.44
C THR A 6 -1.21 23.49 20.84
N SER A 7 -2.14 23.47 21.80
CA SER A 7 -1.81 23.20 23.20
C SER A 7 -1.33 21.74 23.37
N VAL A 8 -0.56 21.46 24.41
CA VAL A 8 -0.12 20.08 24.71
C VAL A 8 -1.32 19.14 24.91
N LYS A 9 -2.38 19.63 25.56
CA LYS A 9 -3.63 18.87 25.78
C LYS A 9 -4.30 18.51 24.45
N GLU A 10 -4.36 19.46 23.53
CA GLU A 10 -4.94 19.26 22.20
C GLU A 10 -4.13 18.26 21.36
N LYS A 11 -2.79 18.38 21.34
CA LYS A 11 -1.94 17.41 20.65
C LYS A 11 -2.13 16.00 21.18
N ARG A 12 -2.22 15.85 22.51
CA ARG A 12 -2.49 14.56 23.16
C ARG A 12 -3.85 14.02 22.74
N PHE A 13 -4.90 14.84 22.79
CA PHE A 13 -6.24 14.45 22.38
C PHE A 13 -6.27 13.87 20.95
N TRP A 14 -5.73 14.59 19.97
CA TRP A 14 -5.75 14.17 18.57
C TRP A 14 -4.92 12.91 18.31
N ASN A 15 -3.76 12.77 18.96
CA ASN A 15 -2.97 11.54 18.85
C ASN A 15 -3.70 10.35 19.49
N THR A 16 -4.32 10.53 20.65
CA THR A 16 -5.13 9.48 21.28
C THR A 16 -6.31 9.10 20.39
N LEU A 17 -6.98 10.07 19.77
CA LEU A 17 -8.08 9.80 18.84
C LEU A 17 -7.60 9.01 17.62
N PHE A 18 -6.47 9.37 17.02
CA PHE A 18 -5.88 8.64 15.91
C PHE A 18 -5.55 7.19 16.29
N LEU A 19 -4.91 6.99 17.45
CA LEU A 19 -4.58 5.65 17.96
C LEU A 19 -5.85 4.83 18.25
N ALA A 20 -6.86 5.44 18.86
CA ALA A 20 -8.15 4.79 19.10
C ALA A 20 -8.82 4.38 17.78
N GLY A 21 -8.76 5.25 16.75
CA GLY A 21 -9.25 4.95 15.40
C GLY A 21 -8.50 3.79 14.74
N LEU A 22 -7.17 3.73 14.86
CA LEU A 22 -6.37 2.59 14.38
C LEU A 22 -6.74 1.29 15.09
N ILE A 23 -6.88 1.32 16.42
CA ILE A 23 -7.27 0.12 17.18
C ILE A 23 -8.66 -0.33 16.76
N ALA A 24 -9.64 0.59 16.70
CA ALA A 24 -11.01 0.27 16.30
C ALA A 24 -11.07 -0.29 14.87
N GLY A 25 -10.34 0.27 13.92
CA GLY A 25 -10.31 -0.23 12.55
C GLY A 25 -9.57 -1.57 12.40
N LEU A 26 -8.59 -1.88 13.26
CA LEU A 26 -7.97 -3.20 13.32
C LEU A 26 -8.93 -4.23 13.89
N VAL A 27 -9.62 -3.90 15.00
CA VAL A 27 -10.66 -4.76 15.59
C VAL A 27 -11.74 -5.06 14.55
N LEU A 28 -12.20 -4.05 13.80
CA LEU A 28 -13.16 -4.24 12.71
C LEU A 28 -12.64 -5.22 11.66
N ARG A 29 -11.39 -5.07 11.20
CA ARG A 29 -10.79 -5.95 10.18
C ARG A 29 -10.64 -7.39 10.65
N PHE A 30 -10.16 -7.60 11.88
CA PHE A 30 -10.07 -8.94 12.45
C PHE A 30 -11.45 -9.56 12.66
N TYR A 31 -12.43 -8.76 13.09
CA TYR A 31 -13.82 -9.20 13.18
C TYR A 31 -14.37 -9.63 11.81
N LEU A 32 -14.20 -8.81 10.76
CA LEU A 32 -14.63 -9.16 9.40
C LEU A 32 -13.90 -10.38 8.85
N ALA A 33 -12.58 -10.47 9.06
CA ALA A 33 -11.77 -11.61 8.64
C ALA A 33 -12.18 -12.92 9.34
N SER A 34 -12.74 -12.86 10.55
CA SER A 34 -13.23 -14.06 11.25
C SER A 34 -14.40 -14.75 10.56
N PHE A 35 -15.12 -14.05 9.67
CA PHE A 35 -16.18 -14.63 8.84
C PHE A 35 -15.68 -15.25 7.53
N ALA A 36 -14.40 -15.06 7.18
CA ALA A 36 -13.84 -15.56 5.93
C ALA A 36 -13.70 -17.09 5.97
N LYS A 37 -14.40 -17.77 5.07
CA LYS A 37 -14.32 -19.24 4.90
C LYS A 37 -13.48 -19.67 3.71
N THR A 38 -13.30 -18.76 2.76
CA THR A 38 -12.54 -18.96 1.53
C THR A 38 -11.66 -17.73 1.27
N PRO A 39 -10.55 -17.85 0.53
CA PRO A 39 -9.68 -16.71 0.22
C PRO A 39 -10.35 -15.65 -0.68
N GLY A 40 -11.52 -15.93 -1.25
CA GLY A 40 -12.22 -15.08 -2.22
C GLY A 40 -12.25 -15.72 -3.61
N HIS A 41 -12.51 -14.91 -4.63
CA HIS A 41 -12.53 -15.31 -6.04
C HIS A 41 -11.55 -14.46 -6.85
N GLY A 42 -11.07 -14.99 -7.97
CA GLY A 42 -10.10 -14.32 -8.84
C GLY A 42 -8.74 -14.10 -8.14
N ASP A 43 -8.28 -12.85 -8.14
CA ASP A 43 -6.95 -12.47 -7.67
C ASP A 43 -6.68 -12.89 -6.22
N SER A 44 -7.66 -12.80 -5.32
CA SER A 44 -7.45 -13.21 -3.92
C SER A 44 -7.15 -14.72 -3.81
N ALA A 45 -7.90 -15.57 -4.53
CA ALA A 45 -7.64 -17.00 -4.55
C ALA A 45 -6.28 -17.33 -5.19
N PHE A 46 -5.90 -16.58 -6.23
CA PHE A 46 -4.58 -16.69 -6.85
C PHE A 46 -3.46 -16.42 -5.85
N TYR A 47 -3.46 -15.24 -5.23
CA TYR A 47 -2.39 -14.81 -4.32
C TYR A 47 -2.32 -15.68 -3.06
N TYR A 48 -3.46 -16.13 -2.52
CA TYR A 48 -3.48 -17.10 -1.43
C TYR A 48 -2.82 -18.42 -1.82
N THR A 49 -3.12 -18.96 -3.01
CA THR A 49 -2.59 -20.24 -3.45
C THR A 49 -1.09 -20.16 -3.70
N VAL A 50 -0.61 -19.09 -4.35
CA VAL A 50 0.82 -18.85 -4.55
C VAL A 50 1.54 -18.66 -3.21
N ALA A 51 0.96 -17.89 -2.28
CA ALA A 51 1.51 -17.69 -0.95
C ALA A 51 1.62 -19.01 -0.16
N LYS A 52 0.60 -19.87 -0.27
CA LYS A 52 0.62 -21.23 0.29
C LYS A 52 1.76 -22.07 -0.30
N ASN A 53 1.96 -22.03 -1.62
CA ASN A 53 3.03 -22.75 -2.28
C ASN A 53 4.42 -22.26 -1.83
N ILE A 54 4.61 -20.94 -1.70
CA ILE A 54 5.83 -20.35 -1.14
C ILE A 54 6.06 -20.82 0.30
N ALA A 55 5.02 -20.76 1.15
CA ALA A 55 5.12 -21.17 2.55
C ALA A 55 5.43 -22.68 2.72
N LEU A 56 5.02 -23.52 1.76
CA LEU A 56 5.34 -24.95 1.72
C LEU A 56 6.69 -25.26 1.04
N GLY A 57 7.48 -24.25 0.65
CA GLY A 57 8.78 -24.43 0.01
C GLY A 57 8.72 -24.83 -1.46
N ARG A 58 7.56 -24.75 -2.12
CA ARG A 58 7.39 -25.06 -3.55
C ARG A 58 7.78 -23.89 -4.47
N GLY A 59 8.03 -22.71 -3.89
CA GLY A 59 8.33 -21.48 -4.63
C GLY A 59 7.08 -20.77 -5.17
N PRO A 60 7.26 -19.66 -5.92
CA PRO A 60 6.17 -18.85 -6.48
C PRO A 60 5.58 -19.51 -7.73
N VAL A 61 4.91 -20.64 -7.55
CA VAL A 61 4.32 -21.44 -8.63
C VAL A 61 2.81 -21.56 -8.48
N ILE A 62 2.14 -21.81 -9.61
CA ILE A 62 0.74 -22.23 -9.66
C ILE A 62 0.64 -23.67 -10.18
N ASP A 63 -0.27 -24.42 -9.60
CA ASP A 63 -0.54 -25.84 -9.87
C ASP A 63 -1.96 -26.08 -10.38
N TYR A 64 -2.53 -25.07 -11.03
CA TYR A 64 -3.84 -25.11 -11.66
C TYR A 64 -3.83 -24.26 -12.94
N ILE A 65 -4.82 -24.49 -13.79
CA ILE A 65 -5.01 -23.72 -15.04
C ILE A 65 -5.82 -22.46 -14.69
N VAL A 66 -5.23 -21.30 -14.94
CA VAL A 66 -5.88 -20.00 -14.71
C VAL A 66 -6.85 -19.66 -15.85
N TYR A 67 -6.44 -19.87 -17.11
CA TYR A 67 -7.24 -19.63 -18.31
C TYR A 67 -6.81 -20.57 -19.44
N PHE A 68 -7.68 -20.75 -20.45
CA PHE A 68 -7.47 -21.68 -21.57
C PHE A 68 -6.98 -21.00 -22.87
N PHE A 69 -6.78 -19.68 -22.88
CA PHE A 69 -6.33 -18.91 -24.05
C PHE A 69 -4.97 -19.32 -24.62
N SER A 70 -4.05 -19.81 -23.78
CA SER A 70 -2.69 -20.23 -24.18
C SER A 70 -2.54 -21.75 -24.28
N GLY A 71 -3.65 -22.50 -24.35
CA GLY A 71 -3.64 -23.96 -24.31
C GLY A 71 -3.40 -24.53 -22.91
N LEU A 72 -3.03 -25.80 -22.83
CA LEU A 72 -2.72 -26.50 -21.58
C LEU A 72 -1.23 -26.34 -21.26
N LEU A 73 -0.89 -25.34 -20.42
CA LEU A 73 0.46 -25.19 -19.91
C LEU A 73 0.84 -26.37 -18.98
N PRO A 74 2.10 -26.84 -18.99
CA PRO A 74 2.59 -27.77 -17.98
C PRO A 74 2.39 -27.23 -16.56
N LEU A 75 2.06 -28.12 -15.62
CA LEU A 75 1.91 -27.80 -14.20
C LEU A 75 2.98 -28.52 -13.37
N PRO A 76 3.55 -27.88 -12.33
CA PRO A 76 3.39 -26.46 -12.00
C PRO A 76 4.17 -25.55 -12.96
N HIS A 77 3.76 -24.29 -13.07
CA HIS A 77 4.56 -23.25 -13.75
C HIS A 77 4.65 -21.98 -12.91
N TYR A 78 5.47 -21.03 -13.37
CA TYR A 78 5.80 -19.83 -12.61
C TYR A 78 4.58 -18.90 -12.49
N ALA A 79 4.30 -18.43 -11.28
CA ALA A 79 3.13 -17.57 -11.02
C ALA A 79 3.22 -16.22 -11.76
N GLY A 80 4.44 -15.72 -11.99
CA GLY A 80 4.68 -14.47 -12.71
C GLY A 80 4.36 -14.52 -14.20
N ASP A 81 4.07 -15.70 -14.76
CA ASP A 81 3.52 -15.83 -16.12
C ASP A 81 2.09 -15.26 -16.19
N PHE A 82 1.43 -15.06 -15.04
CA PHE A 82 0.09 -14.48 -14.94
C PHE A 82 0.07 -13.17 -14.16
N TRP A 83 0.51 -13.18 -12.90
CA TRP A 83 0.55 -12.00 -12.04
C TRP A 83 1.87 -11.92 -11.28
N ASN A 84 2.32 -10.69 -11.04
CA ASN A 84 3.52 -10.46 -10.23
C ASN A 84 3.38 -11.10 -8.84
N PRO A 85 4.34 -11.94 -8.38
CA PRO A 85 4.21 -12.70 -7.15
C PRO A 85 4.48 -11.88 -5.87
N GLY A 86 4.75 -10.58 -5.97
CA GLY A 86 5.18 -9.74 -4.85
C GLY A 86 4.24 -9.80 -3.64
N ALA A 87 2.92 -9.72 -3.85
CA ALA A 87 1.96 -9.84 -2.76
C ALA A 87 1.94 -11.24 -2.13
N ALA A 88 2.12 -12.30 -2.93
CA ALA A 88 2.15 -13.67 -2.42
C ALA A 88 3.34 -13.90 -1.47
N PHE A 89 4.49 -13.30 -1.74
CA PHE A 89 5.62 -13.33 -0.81
C PHE A 89 5.27 -12.70 0.54
N LEU A 90 4.60 -11.55 0.54
CA LEU A 90 4.20 -10.87 1.79
C LEU A 90 3.15 -11.67 2.57
N ILE A 91 2.18 -12.26 1.86
CA ILE A 91 1.14 -13.12 2.46
C ILE A 91 1.75 -14.42 3.01
N SER A 92 2.81 -14.94 2.40
CA SER A 92 3.47 -16.17 2.84
C SER A 92 4.16 -16.04 4.20
N ILE A 93 4.60 -14.84 4.58
CA ILE A 93 5.34 -14.60 5.84
C ILE A 93 4.54 -15.09 7.06
N PRO A 94 3.31 -14.63 7.32
CA PRO A 94 2.54 -15.16 8.45
C PRO A 94 2.13 -16.62 8.26
N MET A 95 2.03 -17.13 7.02
CA MET A 95 1.75 -18.55 6.79
C MET A 95 2.94 -19.45 7.18
N ILE A 96 4.17 -18.98 6.98
CA ILE A 96 5.39 -19.66 7.45
C ILE A 96 5.43 -19.68 8.98
N LEU A 97 5.05 -18.57 9.62
CA LEU A 97 5.12 -18.42 11.07
C LEU A 97 3.99 -19.13 11.82
N PHE A 98 2.78 -19.16 11.27
CA PHE A 98 1.56 -19.60 11.96
C PHE A 98 0.80 -20.71 11.22
N GLY A 99 1.42 -21.33 10.21
CA GLY A 99 0.81 -22.37 9.38
C GLY A 99 -0.02 -21.81 8.21
N THR A 100 -0.33 -22.66 7.23
CA THR A 100 -0.91 -22.26 5.93
C THR A 100 -2.43 -22.07 5.94
N SER A 101 -2.99 -21.59 7.06
CA SER A 101 -4.43 -21.34 7.17
C SER A 101 -4.81 -20.03 6.50
N LEU A 102 -6.10 -19.86 6.16
CA LEU A 102 -6.63 -18.60 5.66
C LEU A 102 -6.45 -17.46 6.68
N SER A 103 -6.68 -17.75 7.96
CA SER A 103 -6.51 -16.77 9.04
C SER A 103 -5.07 -16.26 9.13
N SER A 104 -4.09 -17.15 8.97
CA SER A 104 -2.67 -16.78 8.93
C SER A 104 -2.37 -15.89 7.72
N ALA A 105 -2.88 -16.25 6.54
CA ALA A 105 -2.71 -15.46 5.31
C ALA A 105 -3.29 -14.04 5.43
N LEU A 106 -4.45 -13.89 6.06
CA LEU A 106 -5.13 -12.60 6.23
C LEU A 106 -4.42 -11.65 7.20
N ALA A 107 -3.49 -12.13 8.03
CA ALA A 107 -2.73 -11.25 8.92
C ALA A 107 -1.90 -10.21 8.15
N ALA A 108 -1.29 -10.61 7.02
CA ALA A 108 -0.46 -9.72 6.20
C ALA A 108 -1.22 -8.51 5.62
N PRO A 109 -2.35 -8.68 4.89
CA PRO A 109 -3.10 -7.54 4.35
C PRO A 109 -3.73 -6.68 5.46
N ILE A 110 -4.18 -7.26 6.58
CA ILE A 110 -4.73 -6.51 7.73
C ILE A 110 -3.69 -5.57 8.33
N ILE A 111 -2.48 -6.08 8.60
CA ILE A 111 -1.38 -5.30 9.17
C ILE A 111 -0.91 -4.25 8.16
N THR A 112 -0.79 -4.62 6.89
CA THR A 112 -0.38 -3.71 5.81
C THR A 112 -1.35 -2.54 5.66
N GLY A 113 -2.64 -2.76 5.91
CA GLY A 113 -3.66 -1.71 5.90
C GLY A 113 -3.36 -0.54 6.84
N ILE A 114 -2.53 -0.71 7.88
CA ILE A 114 -2.11 0.39 8.76
C ILE A 114 -1.30 1.45 8.00
N VAL A 115 -0.53 1.04 6.99
CA VAL A 115 0.44 1.92 6.31
C VAL A 115 -0.24 3.10 5.60
N PRO A 116 -1.27 2.94 4.76
CA PRO A 116 -1.99 4.07 4.17
C PRO A 116 -2.55 5.04 5.22
N ALA A 117 -3.02 4.55 6.37
CA ALA A 117 -3.54 5.40 7.44
C ALA A 117 -2.44 6.24 8.11
N LEU A 118 -1.27 5.65 8.37
CA LEU A 118 -0.10 6.38 8.88
C LEU A 118 0.39 7.43 7.88
N VAL A 119 0.43 7.07 6.59
CA VAL A 119 0.78 8.02 5.52
C VAL A 119 -0.23 9.16 5.46
N GLY A 120 -1.53 8.88 5.48
CA GLY A 120 -2.59 9.90 5.52
C GLY A 120 -2.43 10.83 6.73
N TYR A 121 -2.10 10.27 7.90
CA TYR A 121 -1.80 11.06 9.09
C TYR A 121 -0.60 11.98 8.90
N TRP A 122 0.55 11.45 8.47
CA TRP A 122 1.76 12.26 8.31
C TRP A 122 1.63 13.29 7.18
N ALA A 123 1.02 12.92 6.05
CA ALA A 123 0.77 13.81 4.92
C ALA A 123 -0.18 14.94 5.32
N GLY A 124 -1.31 14.61 5.95
CA GLY A 124 -2.28 15.60 6.41
C GLY A 124 -1.66 16.58 7.41
N ARG A 125 -0.83 16.09 8.34
CA ARG A 125 -0.07 16.96 9.27
C ARG A 125 0.92 17.86 8.55
N LYS A 126 1.66 17.34 7.57
CA LYS A 126 2.68 18.11 6.86
C LYS A 126 2.07 19.20 5.99
N PHE A 127 1.04 18.88 5.20
CA PHE A 127 0.39 19.83 4.31
C PHE A 127 -0.37 20.94 5.04
N SER A 128 -1.09 20.59 6.11
CA SER A 128 -1.95 21.55 6.82
C SER A 128 -1.27 22.25 8.01
N GLY A 129 -0.14 21.71 8.49
CA GLY A 129 0.43 22.09 9.79
C GLY A 129 -0.42 21.70 11.00
N SER A 130 -1.54 20.99 10.80
CA SER A 130 -2.52 20.66 11.85
C SER A 130 -2.52 19.18 12.20
N ILE A 131 -2.41 18.90 13.50
CA ILE A 131 -2.52 17.54 14.04
C ILE A 131 -3.94 16.98 13.91
N ALA A 132 -4.96 17.85 13.97
CA ALA A 132 -6.35 17.47 13.78
C ALA A 132 -6.59 16.95 12.36
N VAL A 133 -6.16 17.72 11.36
CA VAL A 133 -6.31 17.35 9.95
C VAL A 133 -5.57 16.05 9.63
N GLY A 134 -4.36 15.87 10.15
CA GLY A 134 -3.66 14.60 10.01
C GLY A 134 -4.40 13.44 10.67
N SER A 135 -4.85 13.60 11.91
CA SER A 135 -5.60 12.56 12.63
C SER A 135 -6.86 12.14 11.87
N LEU A 136 -7.64 13.11 11.39
CA LEU A 136 -8.83 12.85 10.58
C LEU A 136 -8.48 12.22 9.23
N ALA A 137 -7.47 12.70 8.52
CA ALA A 137 -7.05 12.14 7.24
C ALA A 137 -6.63 10.67 7.38
N GLY A 138 -5.86 10.34 8.43
CA GLY A 138 -5.46 8.96 8.73
C GLY A 138 -6.66 8.07 9.10
N ILE A 139 -7.56 8.54 9.97
CA ILE A 139 -8.77 7.79 10.36
C ILE A 139 -9.67 7.56 9.14
N LEU A 140 -10.00 8.60 8.38
CA LEU A 140 -10.86 8.49 7.20
C LEU A 140 -10.26 7.56 6.15
N THR A 141 -8.93 7.60 5.97
CA THR A 141 -8.24 6.63 5.11
C THR A 141 -8.41 5.22 5.65
N PHE A 142 -8.26 5.00 6.95
CA PHE A 142 -8.33 3.67 7.59
C PHE A 142 -9.74 3.06 7.64
N PHE A 143 -10.78 3.89 7.52
CA PHE A 143 -12.18 3.48 7.48
C PHE A 143 -12.80 3.60 6.08
N SER A 144 -12.01 3.96 5.06
CA SER A 144 -12.49 3.95 3.68
C SER A 144 -12.95 2.54 3.29
N PRO A 145 -14.18 2.36 2.76
CA PRO A 145 -14.70 1.04 2.41
C PRO A 145 -13.77 0.24 1.50
N PHE A 146 -13.13 0.90 0.54
CA PHE A 146 -12.16 0.31 -0.37
C PHE A 146 -10.96 -0.26 0.41
N GLN A 147 -10.41 0.52 1.33
CA GLN A 147 -9.23 0.14 2.09
C GLN A 147 -9.56 -0.90 3.17
N VAL A 148 -10.77 -0.92 3.72
CA VAL A 148 -11.26 -2.02 4.58
C VAL A 148 -11.35 -3.31 3.77
N TRP A 149 -12.03 -3.29 2.62
CA TRP A 149 -12.25 -4.46 1.77
C TRP A 149 -10.94 -5.14 1.36
N TYR A 150 -9.98 -4.40 0.82
CA TYR A 150 -8.70 -4.98 0.40
C TYR A 150 -7.77 -5.34 1.56
N SER A 151 -8.01 -4.84 2.77
CA SER A 151 -7.25 -5.28 3.96
C SER A 151 -7.76 -6.61 4.54
N VAL A 152 -8.95 -7.08 4.17
CA VAL A 152 -9.55 -8.32 4.70
C VAL A 152 -9.66 -9.42 3.63
N THR A 153 -8.93 -9.25 2.53
CA THR A 153 -8.82 -10.23 1.45
C THR A 153 -7.34 -10.49 1.15
N THR A 154 -7.04 -11.63 0.53
CA THR A 154 -5.67 -12.04 0.18
C THR A 154 -5.24 -11.43 -1.15
N GLU A 155 -5.42 -10.13 -1.35
CA GLU A 155 -5.24 -9.46 -2.64
C GLU A 155 -4.07 -8.45 -2.62
N ALA A 156 -3.49 -8.14 -3.79
CA ALA A 156 -2.30 -7.31 -3.96
C ALA A 156 -2.49 -5.80 -3.79
N ILE A 157 -3.68 -5.24 -4.03
CA ILE A 157 -4.04 -3.81 -4.01
C ILE A 157 -3.68 -3.17 -2.68
N ILE A 158 -3.91 -3.82 -1.53
CA ILE A 158 -3.58 -3.19 -0.25
C ILE A 158 -2.07 -3.02 -0.07
N PHE A 159 -1.27 -3.99 -0.52
CA PHE A 159 0.18 -3.92 -0.49
C PHE A 159 0.71 -2.90 -1.49
N SER A 160 0.21 -2.94 -2.72
CA SER A 160 0.50 -1.95 -3.76
C SER A 160 0.19 -0.53 -3.29
N GLY A 161 -0.99 -0.32 -2.69
CA GLY A 161 -1.43 0.96 -2.15
C GLY A 161 -0.59 1.42 -0.97
N ALA A 162 -0.18 0.51 -0.09
CA ALA A 162 0.72 0.82 1.03
C ALA A 162 2.09 1.33 0.54
N PHE A 163 2.72 0.61 -0.37
CA PHE A 163 4.01 1.02 -0.94
C PHE A 163 3.87 2.27 -1.82
N GLY A 164 2.82 2.38 -2.62
CA GLY A 164 2.53 3.59 -3.40
C GLY A 164 2.31 4.82 -2.51
N ALA A 165 1.57 4.68 -1.41
CA ALA A 165 1.37 5.75 -0.45
C ALA A 165 2.70 6.19 0.19
N LEU A 166 3.56 5.25 0.57
CA LEU A 166 4.90 5.56 1.08
C LEU A 166 5.74 6.29 0.02
N ALA A 167 5.72 5.85 -1.23
CA ALA A 167 6.43 6.51 -2.31
C ALA A 167 6.00 7.97 -2.47
N ILE A 168 4.69 8.23 -2.54
CA ILE A 168 4.13 9.59 -2.63
C ILE A 168 4.52 10.42 -1.41
N TYR A 169 4.45 9.85 -0.21
CA TYR A 169 4.86 10.54 1.02
C TYR A 169 6.34 10.95 0.98
N PHE A 170 7.21 10.07 0.47
CA PHE A 170 8.64 10.36 0.34
C PHE A 170 8.95 11.35 -0.79
N ILE A 171 8.17 11.36 -1.88
CA ILE A 171 8.20 12.43 -2.88
C ILE A 171 7.87 13.77 -2.20
N MET A 172 6.79 13.86 -1.42
CA MET A 172 6.47 15.09 -0.68
C MET A 172 7.57 15.48 0.34
N LYS A 173 8.32 14.51 0.86
CA LYS A 173 9.47 14.77 1.75
C LYS A 173 10.71 15.29 1.01
N SER A 174 10.78 15.19 -0.32
CA SER A 174 11.97 15.59 -1.07
C SER A 174 12.36 17.06 -0.91
N ASP A 175 11.39 17.94 -0.60
CA ASP A 175 11.64 19.36 -0.30
C ASP A 175 12.54 19.56 0.93
N GLU A 176 12.53 18.62 1.88
CA GLU A 176 13.40 18.65 3.05
C GLU A 176 14.80 18.11 2.72
N SER A 177 14.90 17.13 1.81
CA SER A 177 16.16 16.55 1.39
C SER A 177 15.98 15.70 0.12
N PRO A 178 16.85 15.84 -0.90
CA PRO A 178 16.75 15.05 -2.13
C PRO A 178 16.90 13.55 -1.91
N ARG A 179 17.51 13.11 -0.79
CA ARG A 179 17.65 11.68 -0.44
C ARG A 179 16.31 10.94 -0.35
N TYR A 180 15.21 11.67 -0.11
CA TYR A 180 13.89 11.05 -0.05
C TYR A 180 13.39 10.59 -1.43
N PHE A 181 13.96 11.09 -2.54
CA PHE A 181 13.71 10.50 -3.86
C PHE A 181 14.21 9.05 -3.97
N LEU A 182 15.31 8.69 -3.29
CA LEU A 182 15.77 7.31 -3.24
C LEU A 182 14.77 6.42 -2.49
N ALA A 183 14.28 6.89 -1.33
CA ALA A 183 13.24 6.17 -0.59
C ALA A 183 11.97 6.02 -1.44
N ALA A 184 11.55 7.07 -2.14
CA ALA A 184 10.43 7.01 -3.07
C ALA A 184 10.66 5.99 -4.18
N ALA A 185 11.83 5.98 -4.81
CA ALA A 185 12.19 5.02 -5.86
C ALA A 185 12.11 3.56 -5.38
N ILE A 186 12.63 3.28 -4.18
CA ILE A 186 12.56 1.94 -3.57
C ILE A 186 11.11 1.50 -3.40
N PHE A 187 10.25 2.37 -2.85
CA PHE A 187 8.84 2.02 -2.62
C PHE A 187 8.03 1.95 -3.92
N THR A 188 8.34 2.77 -4.92
CA THR A 188 7.78 2.63 -6.27
C THR A 188 8.16 1.29 -6.89
N GLY A 189 9.42 0.87 -6.75
CA GLY A 189 9.88 -0.45 -7.20
C GLY A 189 9.12 -1.60 -6.53
N PHE A 190 8.94 -1.54 -5.20
CA PHE A 190 8.13 -2.55 -4.50
C PHE A 190 6.67 -2.56 -4.95
N ALA A 191 6.04 -1.39 -5.13
CA ALA A 191 4.70 -1.31 -5.67
C ALA A 191 4.62 -1.95 -7.06
N GLN A 192 5.59 -1.70 -7.95
CA GLN A 192 5.66 -2.29 -9.28
C GLN A 192 5.81 -3.82 -9.26
N LEU A 193 6.65 -4.34 -8.36
CA LEU A 193 6.81 -5.78 -8.15
C LEU A 193 5.55 -6.46 -7.59
N ILE A 194 4.56 -5.70 -7.14
CA ILE A 194 3.28 -6.22 -6.65
C ILE A 194 2.21 -6.10 -7.73
N ARG A 195 2.11 -4.94 -8.40
CA ARG A 195 1.17 -4.69 -9.50
C ARG A 195 1.82 -3.83 -10.58
N GLN A 196 1.65 -4.22 -11.83
CA GLN A 196 2.26 -3.57 -12.99
C GLN A 196 1.75 -2.14 -13.28
N ASP A 197 0.54 -1.82 -12.81
CA ASP A 197 -0.10 -0.51 -13.01
C ASP A 197 0.64 0.62 -12.28
N ASN A 198 1.52 0.29 -11.33
CA ASN A 198 2.36 1.27 -10.62
C ASN A 198 3.46 1.88 -11.49
N ILE A 199 3.54 1.53 -12.77
CA ILE A 199 4.40 2.23 -13.72
C ILE A 199 4.04 3.71 -13.83
N LEU A 200 2.76 4.05 -13.58
CA LEU A 200 2.32 5.44 -13.48
C LEU A 200 2.96 6.18 -12.31
N LEU A 201 3.22 5.48 -11.19
CA LEU A 201 3.91 6.04 -10.04
C LEU A 201 5.40 6.27 -10.33
N LEU A 202 6.02 5.41 -11.14
CA LEU A 202 7.37 5.63 -11.65
C LEU A 202 7.44 6.87 -12.54
N ALA A 203 6.53 6.99 -13.51
CA ALA A 203 6.44 8.19 -14.36
C ALA A 203 6.24 9.46 -13.52
N THR A 204 5.38 9.40 -12.50
CA THR A 204 5.16 10.51 -11.56
C THR A 204 6.45 10.88 -10.81
N LEU A 205 7.18 9.89 -10.29
CA LEU A 205 8.45 10.10 -9.60
C LEU A 205 9.49 10.76 -10.50
N GLU A 206 9.63 10.28 -11.74
CA GLU A 206 10.57 10.85 -12.72
C GLU A 206 10.26 12.30 -13.04
N VAL A 207 8.98 12.62 -13.29
CA VAL A 207 8.51 14.00 -13.48
C VAL A 207 8.84 14.85 -12.25
N CYS A 208 8.59 14.36 -11.04
CA CYS A 208 8.92 15.10 -9.81
C CYS A 208 10.42 15.36 -9.65
N VAL A 209 11.28 14.38 -9.94
CA VAL A 209 12.75 14.55 -9.90
C VAL A 209 13.20 15.58 -10.92
N LEU A 210 12.71 15.49 -12.16
CA LEU A 210 13.00 16.45 -13.22
C LEU A 210 12.57 17.86 -12.80
N LEU A 211 11.33 18.02 -12.35
CA LEU A 211 10.83 19.31 -11.88
C LEU A 211 11.66 19.84 -10.71
N ALA A 212 12.02 19.00 -9.74
CA ALA A 212 12.84 19.41 -8.60
C ALA A 212 14.21 19.96 -9.01
N SER A 213 14.80 19.44 -10.09
CA SER A 213 16.10 19.90 -10.63
C SER A 213 16.03 21.26 -11.36
N LEU A 214 14.84 21.72 -11.76
CA LEU A 214 14.66 22.95 -12.52
C LEU A 214 14.64 24.20 -11.64
N SER A 215 15.16 25.31 -12.19
CA SER A 215 15.01 26.64 -11.58
C SER A 215 13.55 27.10 -11.62
N TRP A 216 13.15 27.96 -10.68
CA TRP A 216 11.78 28.50 -10.58
C TRP A 216 11.28 29.13 -11.89
N LYS A 217 12.16 29.85 -12.62
CA LYS A 217 11.82 30.45 -13.92
C LYS A 217 11.42 29.39 -14.96
N ARG A 218 12.14 28.26 -15.00
CA ARG A 218 11.82 27.15 -15.90
C ARG A 218 10.54 26.43 -15.48
N LYS A 219 10.31 26.26 -14.18
CA LYS A 219 9.05 25.70 -13.65
C LYS A 219 7.84 26.53 -14.11
N LEU A 220 7.92 27.86 -14.01
CA LEU A 220 6.87 28.77 -14.49
C LEU A 220 6.66 28.67 -16.01
N ALA A 221 7.73 28.58 -16.80
CA ALA A 221 7.63 28.42 -18.25
C ALA A 221 6.92 27.10 -18.63
N PHE A 222 7.24 25.99 -17.97
CA PHE A 222 6.54 24.72 -18.17
C PHE A 222 5.06 24.80 -17.77
N ALA A 223 4.75 25.42 -16.63
CA ALA A 223 3.37 25.60 -16.19
C ALA A 223 2.55 26.45 -17.17
N ALA A 224 3.13 27.53 -17.70
CA ALA A 224 2.50 28.36 -18.71
C ALA A 224 2.27 27.60 -20.03
N ALA A 225 3.24 26.79 -20.46
CA ALA A 225 3.12 25.97 -21.67
C ALA A 225 2.10 24.83 -21.55
N ALA A 226 1.86 24.31 -20.34
CA ALA A 226 0.86 23.27 -20.11
C ALA A 226 -0.59 23.81 -20.02
N LEU A 227 -0.75 25.13 -19.82
CA LEU A 227 -2.05 25.81 -19.70
C LEU A 227 -2.46 26.57 -20.97
N GLY A 228 -1.57 26.69 -21.96
CA GLY A 228 -1.82 27.30 -23.27
C GLY A 228 -1.96 26.25 -24.36
#